data_AF-A0A7W7I3K2-F1
#
_entry.id   AF-A0A7W7I3K2-F1
#
_cell.length_a   1.000
_cell.length_b   1.000
_cell.length_c   1.000
_cell.angle_alpha   90.00
_cell.angle_beta   90.00
_cell.angle_gamma   90.00
#
_symmetry.space_group_name_H-M   'P 1'
#
loop_
_entity.id
_entity.type
_entity.pdbx_description
1 polymer ?
#
loop_
_entity_poly.entity_id
_entity_poly.type
_entity_poly.pdbx_seq_one_letter_code
_entity_poly.pdbx_strand_id
1 'polypeptide(L)'
;MDRYRKWAWGLGIATVTAVTAFGVASWQANAAPSPGTPPGAAAEQPRVSDPRVAPEPATGTGSDPLTSAEVDRARKIAVIPLSGGKDAAGAAGPEYLSAELDAESGGRSAELYYYDYKTDKLVKQVVDLKTGKLAGSYSAAKMQPPASQHEVAAALDILLADPLAADLKDAYRAATGKELAGKQGLVPDAHVYTADAADSGAAQCGKHRCLQLVVQTEDGHFIDVNNIIIDLSGRTVARLK
;
A
#
# COMPACT_ATOMS: atom_id res chain seq x y z
N MET A 1 -33.14 36.41 -0.62
CA MET A 1 -34.06 35.28 -0.49
C MET A 1 -33.23 34.03 -0.27
N ASP A 2 -33.60 33.26 0.77
CA ASP A 2 -33.14 31.91 1.11
C ASP A 2 -31.66 31.68 1.48
N ARG A 3 -31.32 30.82 2.45
CA ARG A 3 -31.89 30.42 3.75
C ARG A 3 -30.76 29.59 4.39
N TYR A 4 -30.00 30.17 5.33
CA TYR A 4 -28.99 29.44 6.09
C TYR A 4 -29.67 28.59 7.17
N ARG A 5 -29.56 27.26 7.06
CA ARG A 5 -30.16 26.30 8.00
C ARG A 5 -29.11 25.86 9.02
N LYS A 6 -29.09 26.53 10.18
CA LYS A 6 -28.34 26.12 11.38
C LYS A 6 -29.07 24.93 12.04
N TRP A 7 -28.35 23.86 12.36
CA TRP A 7 -28.85 22.78 13.21
C TRP A 7 -28.29 22.96 14.62
N ALA A 8 -29.17 23.21 15.57
CA ALA A 8 -28.90 23.31 17.00
C ALA A 8 -29.00 21.93 17.64
N TRP A 9 -28.02 21.57 18.47
CA TRP A 9 -28.10 20.40 19.34
C TRP A 9 -28.58 20.86 20.72
N GLY A 10 -29.77 20.39 21.12
CA GLY A 10 -30.34 20.62 22.43
C GLY A 10 -29.85 19.58 23.45
N LEU A 11 -29.35 20.07 24.59
CA LEU A 11 -29.03 19.30 25.78
C LEU A 11 -30.32 18.99 26.56
N GLY A 12 -30.62 17.71 26.79
CA GLY A 12 -31.65 17.24 27.71
C GLY A 12 -31.02 16.74 29.00
N ILE A 13 -31.23 17.47 30.10
CA ILE A 13 -30.89 17.06 31.47
C ILE A 13 -32.06 16.25 32.02
N ALA A 14 -31.80 15.07 32.58
CA ALA A 14 -32.74 14.37 33.44
C ALA A 14 -32.06 14.06 34.78
N THR A 15 -32.43 14.82 35.81
CA THR A 15 -32.11 14.56 37.22
C THR A 15 -33.21 13.70 37.84
N VAL A 16 -32.84 12.58 38.46
CA VAL A 16 -33.65 11.96 39.52
C VAL A 16 -32.72 11.53 40.64
N THR A 17 -32.92 12.12 41.81
CA THR A 17 -32.20 11.84 43.07
C THR A 17 -33.20 11.27 44.06
N ALA A 18 -32.83 10.20 44.78
CA ALA A 18 -33.23 9.82 46.15
C ALA A 18 -33.04 8.30 46.36
N VAL A 19 -32.57 7.73 47.46
CA VAL A 19 -32.12 8.16 48.79
C VAL A 19 -31.26 7.00 49.33
N THR A 20 -30.23 7.31 50.09
CA THR A 20 -29.30 6.39 50.76
C THR A 20 -29.93 5.64 51.94
N ALA A 21 -29.51 4.38 52.14
CA ALA A 21 -29.46 3.76 53.47
C ALA A 21 -28.19 2.91 53.57
N PHE A 22 -27.29 3.31 54.46
CA PHE A 22 -26.05 2.62 54.82
C PHE A 22 -26.36 1.37 55.67
N GLY A 23 -25.58 0.32 55.45
CA GLY A 23 -25.46 -0.83 56.35
C GLY A 23 -24.17 -1.58 56.09
N VAL A 24 -23.11 -1.25 56.84
CA VAL A 24 -21.84 -1.98 56.90
C VAL A 24 -21.89 -2.95 58.07
N ALA A 25 -21.73 -4.24 57.77
CA ALA A 25 -21.25 -5.32 58.63
C ALA A 25 -21.12 -6.55 57.72
N SER A 26 -20.13 -7.42 57.74
CA SER A 26 -18.84 -7.57 58.42
C SER A 26 -18.27 -8.87 57.87
N TRP A 27 -16.95 -9.00 57.87
CA TRP A 27 -16.21 -10.18 57.45
C TRP A 27 -16.58 -11.45 58.25
N GLN A 28 -16.69 -12.60 57.56
CA GLN A 28 -16.48 -14.00 58.00
C GLN A 28 -17.02 -14.93 56.89
N ALA A 29 -16.42 -16.03 56.45
CA ALA A 29 -15.15 -16.69 56.69
C ALA A 29 -14.93 -17.67 55.52
N ASN A 30 -13.66 -17.97 55.22
CA ASN A 30 -13.24 -19.00 54.27
C ASN A 30 -13.90 -20.36 54.54
N ALA A 31 -14.69 -20.86 53.59
CA ALA A 31 -14.97 -22.28 53.46
C ALA A 31 -14.18 -22.81 52.26
N ALA A 32 -13.19 -23.66 52.52
CA ALA A 32 -12.40 -24.32 51.50
C ALA A 32 -13.29 -25.21 50.61
N PRO A 33 -13.13 -25.23 49.28
CA PRO A 33 -13.80 -26.22 48.44
C PRO A 33 -13.25 -27.61 48.75
N SER A 34 -14.12 -28.59 48.93
CA SER A 34 -13.72 -29.99 49.06
C SER A 34 -13.12 -30.51 47.73
N PRO A 35 -12.10 -31.37 47.76
CA PRO A 35 -11.47 -31.89 46.54
C PRO A 35 -12.40 -32.91 45.87
N GLY A 36 -13.10 -32.48 44.83
CA GLY A 36 -13.85 -33.33 43.90
C GLY A 36 -13.03 -33.62 42.65
N THR A 37 -13.01 -34.89 42.26
CA THR A 37 -12.44 -35.54 41.06
C THR A 37 -12.27 -34.65 39.81
N PRO A 38 -11.12 -34.71 39.09
CA PRO A 38 -10.92 -33.91 37.89
C PRO A 38 -11.80 -34.45 36.75
N PRO A 39 -12.63 -33.61 36.09
CA PRO A 39 -13.17 -33.96 34.80
C PRO A 39 -12.01 -33.91 33.80
N GLY A 40 -11.58 -35.07 33.34
CA GLY A 40 -10.74 -35.21 32.16
C GLY A 40 -11.53 -34.80 30.92
N ALA A 41 -11.57 -33.51 30.65
CA ALA A 41 -11.86 -32.98 29.33
C ALA A 41 -10.66 -32.13 28.94
N ALA A 42 -9.74 -32.72 28.17
CA ALA A 42 -8.79 -31.92 27.43
C ALA A 42 -9.62 -30.97 26.55
N ALA A 43 -9.67 -29.69 26.93
CA ALA A 43 -10.31 -28.68 26.11
C ALA A 43 -9.64 -28.71 24.74
N GLU A 44 -10.41 -29.05 23.70
CA GLU A 44 -9.97 -28.96 22.31
C GLU A 44 -9.45 -27.52 22.12
N GLN A 45 -8.15 -27.38 21.88
CA GLN A 45 -7.53 -26.08 21.62
C GLN A 45 -8.25 -25.46 20.40
N PRO A 46 -8.64 -24.17 20.46
CA PRO A 46 -9.25 -23.50 19.31
C PRO A 46 -8.31 -23.64 18.10
N ARG A 47 -8.76 -24.33 17.06
CA ARG A 47 -8.03 -24.39 15.79
C ARG A 47 -8.65 -23.37 14.85
N VAL A 48 -7.83 -22.45 14.35
CA VAL A 48 -8.18 -21.64 13.19
C VAL A 48 -8.07 -22.57 12.00
N SER A 49 -9.21 -23.08 11.53
CA SER A 49 -9.26 -23.72 10.22
C SER A 49 -9.03 -22.63 9.18
N ASP A 50 -8.04 -22.79 8.30
CA ASP A 50 -7.93 -21.95 7.11
C ASP A 50 -9.26 -22.02 6.35
N PRO A 51 -10.05 -20.93 6.31
CA PRO A 51 -11.29 -20.96 5.57
C PRO A 51 -10.92 -21.17 4.10
N ARG A 52 -11.54 -22.17 3.45
CA ARG A 52 -11.44 -22.29 2.00
C ARG A 52 -11.95 -20.99 1.40
N VAL A 53 -11.06 -20.24 0.78
CA VAL A 53 -11.40 -19.00 0.09
C VAL A 53 -12.35 -19.35 -1.05
N ALA A 54 -13.58 -18.85 -0.98
CA ALA A 54 -14.54 -18.97 -2.07
C ALA A 54 -13.97 -18.25 -3.31
N PRO A 55 -14.28 -18.70 -4.54
CA PRO A 55 -13.86 -17.99 -5.73
C PRO A 55 -14.37 -16.54 -5.70
N GLU A 56 -13.52 -15.61 -6.13
CA GLU A 56 -13.86 -14.20 -6.21
C GLU A 56 -15.01 -13.98 -7.21
N PRO A 57 -16.03 -13.16 -6.88
CA PRO A 57 -17.09 -12.83 -7.83
C PRO A 57 -16.56 -12.00 -9.01
N ALA A 58 -17.26 -12.05 -10.15
CA ALA A 58 -16.85 -11.30 -11.35
C ALA A 58 -17.08 -9.77 -11.26
N THR A 59 -17.91 -9.35 -10.30
CA THR A 59 -18.32 -7.97 -10.04
C THR A 59 -18.59 -7.85 -8.55
N GLY A 60 -18.13 -6.78 -7.91
CA GLY A 60 -18.49 -6.48 -6.52
C GLY A 60 -19.76 -5.64 -6.41
N THR A 61 -20.22 -5.41 -5.19
CA THR A 61 -21.45 -4.66 -4.90
C THR A 61 -21.20 -3.53 -3.90
N GLY A 62 -21.86 -2.38 -4.10
CA GLY A 62 -21.70 -1.23 -3.21
C GLY A 62 -20.23 -0.86 -3.01
N SER A 63 -19.78 -0.92 -1.75
CA SER A 63 -18.42 -0.58 -1.30
C SER A 63 -17.45 -1.77 -1.28
N ASP A 64 -17.83 -2.94 -1.81
CA ASP A 64 -16.90 -4.05 -1.97
C ASP A 64 -15.66 -3.58 -2.77
N PRO A 65 -14.45 -4.00 -2.38
CA PRO A 65 -13.24 -3.74 -3.17
C PRO A 65 -13.44 -4.10 -4.64
N LEU A 66 -12.66 -3.46 -5.51
CA LEU A 66 -12.63 -3.84 -6.92
C LEU A 66 -12.22 -5.30 -7.04
N THR A 67 -13.00 -6.06 -7.80
CA THR A 67 -12.63 -7.44 -8.11
C THR A 67 -11.52 -7.49 -9.15
N SER A 68 -10.73 -8.56 -9.21
CA SER A 68 -9.69 -8.74 -10.23
C SER A 68 -10.24 -8.57 -11.65
N ALA A 69 -11.44 -9.09 -11.91
CA ALA A 69 -12.10 -8.99 -13.19
C ALA A 69 -12.56 -7.56 -13.53
N GLU A 70 -12.94 -6.76 -12.53
CA GLU A 70 -13.25 -5.33 -12.72
C GLU A 70 -11.99 -4.52 -13.02
N VAL A 71 -10.90 -4.76 -12.27
CA VAL A 71 -9.59 -4.12 -12.52
C VAL A 71 -9.12 -4.41 -13.94
N ASP A 72 -9.17 -5.66 -14.39
CA ASP A 72 -8.74 -6.04 -15.74
C ASP A 72 -9.56 -5.38 -16.85
N ARG A 73 -10.88 -5.31 -16.68
CA ARG A 73 -11.76 -4.61 -17.64
C ARG A 73 -11.44 -3.12 -17.66
N ALA A 74 -11.31 -2.51 -16.50
CA ALA A 74 -11.05 -1.08 -16.37
C ALA A 74 -9.68 -0.70 -16.95
N ARG A 75 -8.62 -1.50 -16.69
CA ARG A 75 -7.28 -1.28 -17.25
C ARG A 75 -7.27 -1.29 -18.76
N LYS A 76 -8.01 -2.21 -19.39
CA LYS A 76 -8.14 -2.29 -20.86
C LYS A 76 -8.77 -1.03 -21.45
N ILE A 77 -9.74 -0.42 -20.76
CA ILE A 77 -10.41 0.81 -21.19
C ILE A 77 -9.49 2.03 -20.95
N ALA A 78 -8.92 2.12 -19.75
CA ALA A 78 -8.15 3.26 -19.27
C ALA A 78 -6.82 3.48 -20.03
N VAL A 79 -6.18 2.41 -20.52
CA VAL A 79 -4.87 2.51 -21.18
C VAL A 79 -4.94 3.02 -22.63
N ILE A 80 -6.09 2.89 -23.30
CA ILE A 80 -6.27 3.28 -24.72
C ILE A 80 -5.81 4.73 -24.99
N PRO A 81 -6.27 5.75 -24.24
CA PRO A 81 -5.84 7.13 -24.47
C PRO A 81 -4.37 7.39 -24.12
N LEU A 82 -3.67 6.43 -23.49
CA LEU A 82 -2.32 6.60 -22.95
C LEU A 82 -1.25 5.86 -23.77
N SER A 83 -1.60 5.28 -24.92
CA SER A 83 -0.72 4.43 -25.73
C SER A 83 0.62 5.06 -26.15
N GLY A 84 0.74 6.39 -26.13
CA GLY A 84 1.97 7.12 -26.45
C GLY A 84 2.97 7.31 -25.29
N GLY A 85 2.64 6.81 -24.09
CA GLY A 85 3.44 6.94 -22.87
C GLY A 85 4.58 5.92 -22.75
N LYS A 86 5.28 5.98 -21.62
CA LYS A 86 6.39 5.09 -21.23
C LYS A 86 6.24 4.57 -19.80
N ASP A 87 6.68 3.33 -19.60
CA ASP A 87 6.71 2.66 -18.30
C ASP A 87 8.09 2.83 -17.62
N ALA A 88 8.23 2.30 -16.40
CA ALA A 88 9.47 2.42 -15.62
C ALA A 88 10.67 1.71 -16.27
N ALA A 89 10.42 0.69 -17.09
CA ALA A 89 11.45 -0.01 -17.86
C ALA A 89 11.83 0.74 -19.16
N GLY A 90 11.09 1.78 -19.54
CA GLY A 90 11.23 2.52 -20.79
C GLY A 90 10.53 1.87 -21.99
N ALA A 91 9.72 0.84 -21.76
CA ALA A 91 8.88 0.22 -22.78
C ALA A 91 7.64 1.09 -23.08
N ALA A 92 6.92 0.75 -24.14
CA ALA A 92 5.77 1.53 -24.61
C ALA A 92 4.53 1.29 -23.75
N GLY A 93 3.77 2.36 -23.49
CA GLY A 93 2.60 2.36 -22.60
C GLY A 93 2.96 2.93 -21.22
N PRO A 94 2.00 3.54 -20.50
CA PRO A 94 2.27 4.11 -19.19
C PRO A 94 2.45 3.00 -18.14
N GLU A 95 3.18 3.31 -17.07
CA GLU A 95 3.30 2.46 -15.89
C GLU A 95 1.96 2.40 -15.15
N TYR A 96 1.48 1.20 -14.80
CA TYR A 96 0.28 1.03 -13.97
C TYR A 96 0.69 0.98 -12.49
N LEU A 97 0.09 1.83 -11.67
CA LEU A 97 0.40 1.91 -10.23
C LEU A 97 -0.63 1.15 -9.39
N SER A 98 -1.90 1.55 -9.50
CA SER A 98 -2.97 1.01 -8.67
C SER A 98 -4.35 1.22 -9.31
N ALA A 99 -5.35 0.53 -8.75
CA ALA A 99 -6.75 0.77 -9.02
C ALA A 99 -7.52 0.77 -7.71
N GLU A 100 -8.47 1.70 -7.60
CA GLU A 100 -9.26 1.94 -6.40
C GLU A 100 -10.73 2.13 -6.78
N LEU A 101 -11.64 1.72 -5.88
CA LEU A 101 -13.07 2.01 -6.06
C LEU A 101 -13.31 3.51 -5.82
N ASP A 102 -13.96 4.18 -6.75
CA ASP A 102 -14.47 5.53 -6.54
C ASP A 102 -15.76 5.46 -5.70
N ALA A 103 -15.58 5.55 -4.38
CA ALA A 103 -16.66 5.49 -3.40
C ALA A 103 -17.67 6.65 -3.52
N GLU A 104 -17.29 7.75 -4.17
CA GLU A 104 -18.09 8.98 -4.28
C GLU A 104 -18.88 9.06 -5.60
N SER A 105 -18.62 8.16 -6.56
CA SER A 105 -19.20 8.22 -7.92
C SER A 105 -20.72 8.04 -8.02
N GLY A 106 -21.43 7.79 -6.91
CA GLY A 106 -22.88 7.49 -6.90
C GLY A 106 -23.25 6.19 -7.63
N GLY A 107 -22.25 5.45 -8.10
CA GLY A 107 -22.31 4.19 -8.83
C GLY A 107 -21.06 3.35 -8.55
N ARG A 108 -20.73 2.42 -9.44
CA ARG A 108 -19.52 1.60 -9.30
C ARG A 108 -18.51 2.01 -10.37
N SER A 109 -17.56 2.86 -9.98
CA SER A 109 -16.50 3.36 -10.86
C SER A 109 -15.14 2.98 -10.30
N ALA A 110 -14.16 2.77 -11.17
CA ALA A 110 -12.78 2.50 -10.79
C ALA A 110 -11.91 3.72 -11.14
N GLU A 111 -11.12 4.18 -10.17
CA GLU A 111 -10.02 5.10 -10.41
C GLU A 111 -8.75 4.27 -10.66
N LEU A 112 -8.06 4.54 -11.77
CA LEU A 112 -6.83 3.86 -12.13
C LEU A 112 -5.71 4.89 -12.22
N TYR A 113 -4.63 4.62 -11.51
CA TYR A 113 -3.47 5.47 -11.43
C TYR A 113 -2.36 4.91 -12.31
N TYR A 114 -1.85 5.76 -13.18
CA TYR A 114 -0.76 5.46 -14.10
C TYR A 114 0.33 6.52 -13.99
N TYR A 115 1.58 6.15 -14.18
CA TYR A 115 2.68 7.11 -14.35
C TYR A 115 3.19 7.06 -15.78
N ASP A 116 3.35 8.21 -16.42
CA ASP A 116 3.99 8.30 -17.74
C ASP A 116 5.41 8.84 -17.61
N TYR A 117 6.38 7.94 -17.71
CA TYR A 117 7.81 8.27 -17.64
C TYR A 117 8.31 9.09 -18.83
N LYS A 118 7.50 9.25 -19.89
CA LYS A 118 7.82 10.15 -21.00
C LYS A 118 7.58 11.61 -20.62
N THR A 119 6.60 11.87 -19.76
CA THR A 119 6.15 13.22 -19.42
C THR A 119 6.30 13.58 -17.94
N ASP A 120 6.77 12.64 -17.11
CA ASP A 120 6.93 12.75 -15.66
C ASP A 120 5.63 13.17 -14.95
N LYS A 121 4.52 12.52 -15.33
CA LYS A 121 3.19 12.84 -14.82
C LYS A 121 2.45 11.60 -14.33
N LEU A 122 1.78 11.79 -13.20
CA LEU A 122 0.70 10.91 -12.77
C LEU A 122 -0.54 11.19 -13.63
N VAL A 123 -1.17 10.13 -14.10
CA VAL A 123 -2.43 10.16 -14.84
C VAL A 123 -3.45 9.33 -14.07
N LYS A 124 -4.61 9.93 -13.78
CA LYS A 124 -5.76 9.24 -13.20
C LYS A 124 -6.83 9.05 -14.27
N GLN A 125 -7.26 7.81 -14.48
CA GLN A 125 -8.37 7.45 -15.35
C GLN A 125 -9.53 6.97 -14.50
N VAL A 126 -10.73 7.49 -14.77
CA VAL A 126 -11.95 7.04 -14.09
C VAL A 126 -12.79 6.26 -15.08
N VAL A 127 -13.09 5.01 -14.76
CA VAL A 127 -13.88 4.10 -15.59
C VAL A 127 -15.19 3.78 -14.89
N ASP A 128 -16.32 4.05 -15.54
CA ASP A 128 -17.62 3.56 -15.10
C ASP A 128 -17.71 2.06 -15.46
N LEU A 129 -17.77 1.21 -14.44
CA LEU A 129 -17.71 -0.24 -14.61
C LEU A 129 -19.03 -0.84 -15.14
N LYS A 130 -20.14 -0.11 -14.99
CA LYS A 130 -21.45 -0.54 -15.49
C LYS A 130 -21.57 -0.32 -17.00
N THR A 131 -21.13 0.84 -17.47
CA THR A 131 -21.18 1.21 -18.88
C THR A 131 -19.96 0.73 -19.66
N GLY A 132 -18.85 0.42 -18.97
CA GLY A 132 -17.59 0.03 -19.60
C GLY A 132 -16.95 1.18 -20.36
N LYS A 133 -17.10 2.42 -19.86
CA LYS A 133 -16.63 3.64 -20.53
C LYS A 133 -15.73 4.46 -19.62
N LEU A 134 -14.82 5.18 -20.24
CA LEU A 134 -14.06 6.21 -19.57
C LEU A 134 -14.97 7.37 -19.21
N ALA A 135 -15.06 7.68 -17.91
CA ALA A 135 -15.85 8.76 -17.35
C ALA A 135 -15.01 10.02 -17.10
N GLY A 136 -13.70 9.88 -16.89
CA GLY A 136 -12.80 11.02 -16.64
C GLY A 136 -11.33 10.69 -16.84
N SER A 137 -10.53 11.71 -17.14
CA SER A 137 -9.08 11.62 -17.30
C SER A 137 -8.43 12.87 -16.72
N TYR A 138 -7.47 12.69 -15.82
CA TYR A 138 -6.79 13.77 -15.11
C TYR A 138 -5.29 13.53 -15.12
N SER A 139 -4.49 14.58 -15.02
CA SER A 139 -3.04 14.47 -14.93
C SER A 139 -2.45 15.49 -13.98
N ALA A 140 -1.45 15.11 -13.21
CA ALA A 140 -0.72 15.98 -12.30
C ALA A 140 0.79 15.71 -12.36
N ALA A 141 1.58 16.77 -12.29
CA ALA A 141 3.02 16.67 -12.10
C ALA A 141 3.34 16.64 -10.60
N LYS A 142 4.51 16.07 -10.24
CA LYS A 142 5.04 16.02 -8.86
C LYS A 142 4.19 15.25 -7.84
N MET A 143 3.11 14.60 -8.27
CA MET A 143 2.37 13.65 -7.44
C MET A 143 3.10 12.32 -7.45
N GLN A 144 3.35 11.76 -6.27
CA GLN A 144 4.20 10.59 -6.07
C GLN A 144 3.49 9.52 -5.22
N PRO A 145 2.49 8.80 -5.77
CA PRO A 145 1.87 7.68 -5.07
C PRO A 145 2.89 6.55 -4.81
N PRO A 146 2.57 5.58 -3.93
CA PRO A 146 3.41 4.41 -3.69
C PRO A 146 3.87 3.70 -4.98
N ALA A 147 5.02 3.05 -4.91
CA ALA A 147 5.60 2.37 -6.07
C ALA A 147 4.81 1.11 -6.46
N SER A 148 4.72 0.84 -7.75
CA SER A 148 4.25 -0.45 -8.25
C SER A 148 5.34 -1.52 -8.08
N GLN A 149 4.95 -2.80 -8.00
CA GLN A 149 5.93 -3.90 -7.99
C GLN A 149 6.79 -3.96 -9.26
N HIS A 150 6.25 -3.49 -10.39
CA HIS A 150 7.00 -3.38 -11.64
C HIS A 150 8.04 -2.24 -11.56
N GLU A 151 7.70 -1.11 -10.93
CA GLU A 151 8.65 -0.02 -10.65
C GLU A 151 9.78 -0.47 -9.72
N VAL A 152 9.46 -1.23 -8.67
CA VAL A 152 10.45 -1.80 -7.74
C VAL A 152 11.42 -2.74 -8.49
N ALA A 153 10.89 -3.63 -9.32
CA ALA A 153 11.70 -4.52 -10.14
C ALA A 153 12.60 -3.76 -11.14
N ALA A 154 12.04 -2.73 -11.79
CA ALA A 154 12.80 -1.88 -12.71
C ALA A 154 13.92 -1.10 -11.98
N ALA A 155 13.67 -0.62 -10.77
CA ALA A 155 14.68 0.05 -9.95
C ALA A 155 15.82 -0.90 -9.56
N LEU A 156 15.50 -2.13 -9.16
CA LEU A 156 16.52 -3.14 -8.88
C LEU A 156 17.35 -3.48 -10.12
N ASP A 157 16.71 -3.62 -11.29
CA ASP A 157 17.41 -3.87 -12.55
C ASP A 157 18.33 -2.69 -12.95
N ILE A 158 17.91 -1.44 -12.71
CA ILE A 158 18.75 -0.25 -12.90
C ILE A 158 19.95 -0.28 -11.94
N LEU A 159 19.72 -0.56 -10.64
CA LEU A 159 20.79 -0.64 -9.65
C LEU A 159 21.82 -1.71 -10.01
N LEU A 160 21.37 -2.91 -10.39
CA LEU A 160 22.27 -4.02 -10.72
C LEU A 160 23.12 -3.77 -11.98
N ALA A 161 22.65 -2.89 -12.88
CA ALA A 161 23.39 -2.47 -14.07
C ALA A 161 24.36 -1.29 -13.80
N ASP A 162 24.19 -0.59 -12.69
CA ASP A 162 25.01 0.56 -12.31
C ASP A 162 26.29 0.15 -11.55
N PRO A 163 27.41 0.90 -11.66
CA PRO A 163 28.60 0.66 -10.84
C PRO A 163 28.34 0.60 -9.33
N LEU A 164 27.33 1.32 -8.83
CA LEU A 164 26.90 1.27 -7.42
C LEU A 164 26.24 -0.05 -7.01
N ALA A 165 26.01 -1.00 -7.94
CA ALA A 165 25.69 -2.39 -7.60
C ALA A 165 26.72 -3.03 -6.67
N ALA A 166 27.96 -2.53 -6.66
CA ALA A 166 28.98 -2.97 -5.72
C ALA A 166 28.53 -2.80 -4.25
N ASP A 167 27.83 -1.72 -3.91
CA ASP A 167 27.35 -1.46 -2.55
C ASP A 167 26.30 -2.51 -2.14
N LEU A 168 25.37 -2.84 -3.03
CA LEU A 168 24.38 -3.90 -2.81
C LEU A 168 25.06 -5.27 -2.62
N LYS A 169 26.07 -5.59 -3.44
CA LYS A 169 26.83 -6.85 -3.34
C LYS A 169 27.60 -6.94 -2.03
N ASP A 170 28.24 -5.84 -1.63
CA ASP A 170 29.00 -5.77 -0.39
C ASP A 170 28.08 -5.89 0.84
N ALA A 171 26.94 -5.19 0.83
CA ALA A 171 25.92 -5.31 1.87
C ALA A 171 25.31 -6.71 1.93
N TYR A 172 25.04 -7.34 0.78
CA TYR A 172 24.55 -8.71 0.71
C TYR A 172 25.55 -9.70 1.32
N ARG A 173 26.83 -9.59 0.98
CA ARG A 173 27.89 -10.42 1.55
C ARG A 173 28.06 -10.19 3.05
N ALA A 174 27.96 -8.95 3.51
CA ALA A 174 28.02 -8.63 4.92
C ALA A 174 26.85 -9.27 5.71
N ALA A 175 25.64 -9.27 5.13
CA ALA A 175 24.45 -9.82 5.78
C ALA A 175 24.37 -11.35 5.75
N THR A 176 24.87 -12.00 4.68
CA THR A 176 24.63 -13.43 4.40
C THR A 176 25.89 -14.29 4.39
N GLY A 177 27.09 -13.69 4.29
CA GLY A 177 28.35 -14.38 4.07
C GLY A 177 28.52 -14.97 2.66
N LYS A 178 27.63 -14.67 1.71
CA LYS A 178 27.62 -15.21 0.35
C LYS A 178 27.82 -14.10 -0.69
N GLU A 179 28.29 -14.47 -1.88
CA GLU A 179 28.30 -13.55 -3.02
C GLU A 179 26.92 -13.46 -3.66
N LEU A 180 26.50 -12.24 -4.01
CA LEU A 180 25.24 -12.02 -4.73
C LEU A 180 25.40 -12.38 -6.21
N ALA A 181 24.70 -13.43 -6.64
CA ALA A 181 24.68 -13.89 -8.02
C ALA A 181 23.35 -13.52 -8.70
N GLY A 182 23.23 -12.27 -9.18
CA GLY A 182 22.03 -11.78 -9.84
C GLY A 182 20.98 -11.26 -8.86
N LYS A 183 19.70 -11.43 -9.21
CA LYS A 183 18.55 -10.96 -8.40
C LYS A 183 17.77 -12.07 -7.70
N GLN A 184 18.12 -13.33 -7.96
CA GLN A 184 17.47 -14.49 -7.37
C GLN A 184 17.66 -14.48 -5.85
N GLY A 185 16.58 -14.74 -5.11
CA GLY A 185 16.59 -14.73 -3.65
C GLY A 185 16.51 -13.33 -3.03
N LEU A 186 16.44 -12.26 -3.83
CA LEU A 186 16.11 -10.91 -3.35
C LEU A 186 14.60 -10.69 -3.39
N VAL A 187 14.09 -10.11 -2.31
CA VAL A 187 12.71 -9.66 -2.14
C VAL A 187 12.75 -8.15 -1.97
N PRO A 188 12.78 -7.39 -3.08
CA PRO A 188 12.83 -5.93 -3.01
C PRO A 188 11.44 -5.34 -2.72
N ASP A 189 11.42 -4.29 -1.94
CA ASP A 189 10.35 -3.30 -1.82
C ASP A 189 10.97 -1.91 -2.01
N ALA A 190 10.16 -0.85 -2.05
CA ALA A 190 10.69 0.50 -2.17
C ALA A 190 9.80 1.57 -1.58
N HIS A 191 10.44 2.65 -1.16
CA HIS A 191 9.78 3.90 -0.83
C HIS A 191 10.01 4.91 -1.96
N VAL A 192 9.03 5.80 -2.18
CA VAL A 192 9.25 6.92 -3.09
C VAL A 192 10.10 7.97 -2.40
N TYR A 193 11.16 8.41 -3.08
CA TYR A 193 12.12 9.37 -2.56
C TYR A 193 11.88 10.77 -3.14
N THR A 194 11.87 11.77 -2.27
CA THR A 194 11.92 13.20 -2.63
C THR A 194 13.19 13.77 -2.02
N ALA A 195 13.98 14.48 -2.82
CA ALA A 195 15.26 14.99 -2.37
C ALA A 195 15.11 16.21 -1.46
N ASP A 196 15.93 16.23 -0.42
CA ASP A 196 16.21 17.43 0.36
C ASP A 196 17.27 18.29 -0.33
N ALA A 197 17.42 19.54 0.11
CA ALA A 197 18.35 20.49 -0.50
C ALA A 197 19.83 20.03 -0.46
N ALA A 198 20.19 19.13 0.46
CA ALA A 198 21.55 18.59 0.60
C ALA A 198 21.85 17.43 -0.38
N ASP A 199 20.81 16.83 -0.99
CA ASP A 199 20.92 15.61 -1.79
C ASP A 199 21.34 15.90 -3.23
N SER A 200 22.51 16.50 -3.40
CA SER A 200 23.01 16.94 -4.72
C SER A 200 23.02 15.85 -5.80
N GLY A 201 23.25 14.58 -5.42
CA GLY A 201 23.20 13.44 -6.34
C GLY A 201 21.79 13.02 -6.78
N ALA A 202 20.77 13.37 -5.98
CA ALA A 202 19.37 13.01 -6.20
C ALA A 202 18.48 14.24 -6.42
N ALA A 203 19.04 15.42 -6.73
CA ALA A 203 18.34 16.70 -6.73
C ALA A 203 17.12 16.79 -7.69
N GLN A 204 16.94 15.86 -8.62
CA GLN A 204 15.75 15.78 -9.46
C GLN A 204 14.58 15.05 -8.79
N CYS A 205 14.81 14.29 -7.73
CA CYS A 205 13.81 13.48 -7.06
C CYS A 205 12.72 14.33 -6.41
N GLY A 206 11.46 14.03 -6.71
CA GLY A 206 10.28 14.85 -6.42
C GLY A 206 9.74 15.59 -7.64
N LYS A 207 10.61 15.96 -8.59
CA LYS A 207 10.21 16.24 -9.98
C LYS A 207 10.17 14.93 -10.76
N HIS A 208 11.28 14.20 -10.74
CA HIS A 208 11.38 12.83 -11.21
C HIS A 208 10.83 11.87 -10.15
N ARG A 209 10.38 10.70 -10.60
CA ARG A 209 9.96 9.62 -9.73
C ARG A 209 11.18 8.78 -9.36
N CYS A 210 11.64 8.94 -8.12
CA CYS A 210 12.79 8.21 -7.59
C CYS A 210 12.36 7.22 -6.52
N LEU A 211 13.07 6.10 -6.41
CA LEU A 211 12.86 5.08 -5.40
C LEU A 211 14.10 4.90 -4.53
N GLN A 212 13.86 4.58 -3.27
CA GLN A 212 14.85 4.03 -2.34
C GLN A 212 14.43 2.59 -2.05
N LEU A 213 15.30 1.63 -2.40
CA LEU A 213 14.99 0.21 -2.24
C LEU A 213 15.14 -0.22 -0.78
N VAL A 214 14.22 -1.07 -0.33
CA VAL A 214 14.35 -1.89 0.88
C VAL A 214 14.49 -3.32 0.41
N VAL A 215 15.66 -3.91 0.59
CA VAL A 215 15.95 -5.24 0.03
C VAL A 215 16.04 -6.26 1.15
N GLN A 216 15.23 -7.31 1.07
CA GLN A 216 15.33 -8.48 1.92
C GLN A 216 15.79 -9.69 1.11
N THR A 217 16.34 -10.70 1.77
CA THR A 217 16.51 -12.03 1.21
C THR A 217 15.31 -12.92 1.53
N GLU A 218 15.09 -14.00 0.77
CA GLU A 218 14.01 -14.96 1.05
C GLU A 218 14.08 -15.59 2.45
N ASP A 219 15.29 -15.74 3.02
CA ASP A 219 15.53 -16.22 4.39
C ASP A 219 15.46 -15.10 5.45
N GLY A 220 15.12 -13.88 5.05
CA GLY A 220 14.70 -12.80 5.94
C GLY A 220 15.78 -11.78 6.32
N HIS A 221 16.99 -11.87 5.76
CA HIS A 221 18.06 -10.90 6.02
C HIS A 221 17.78 -9.58 5.30
N PHE A 222 17.89 -8.46 6.02
CA PHE A 222 17.83 -7.13 5.42
C PHE A 222 19.20 -6.73 4.86
N ILE A 223 19.21 -6.21 3.65
CA ILE A 223 20.39 -5.72 2.95
C ILE A 223 20.38 -4.19 3.00
N ASP A 224 21.37 -3.61 3.66
CA ASP A 224 21.45 -2.15 3.83
C ASP A 224 21.92 -1.46 2.56
N VAL A 225 21.00 -0.81 1.87
CA VAL A 225 21.24 0.04 0.69
C VAL A 225 20.55 1.40 0.85
N ASN A 226 20.36 1.85 2.09
CA ASN A 226 19.58 3.06 2.38
C ASN A 226 20.23 4.34 1.83
N ASN A 227 21.53 4.34 1.53
CA ASN A 227 22.19 5.48 0.91
C ASN A 227 22.07 5.50 -0.62
N ILE A 228 21.35 4.56 -1.23
CA ILE A 228 21.21 4.46 -2.69
C ILE A 228 19.82 4.91 -3.12
N ILE A 229 19.79 5.89 -4.03
CA ILE A 229 18.57 6.41 -4.66
C ILE A 229 18.59 6.09 -6.15
N ILE A 230 17.48 5.57 -6.65
CA ILE A 230 17.30 5.21 -8.05
C ILE A 230 16.32 6.19 -8.67
N ASP A 231 16.76 6.97 -9.66
CA ASP A 231 15.90 7.81 -10.46
C ASP A 231 15.32 6.99 -11.62
N LEU A 232 14.03 6.63 -11.55
CA LEU A 232 13.37 5.85 -12.60
C LEU A 232 13.14 6.68 -13.88
N SER A 233 12.91 7.99 -13.73
CA SER A 233 12.73 8.91 -14.87
C SER A 233 14.05 9.16 -15.61
N GLY A 234 15.12 9.43 -14.85
CA GLY A 234 16.46 9.67 -15.39
C GLY A 234 17.22 8.39 -15.75
N ARG A 235 16.78 7.24 -15.23
CA ARG A 235 17.47 5.94 -15.32
C ARG A 235 18.90 5.98 -14.77
N THR A 236 19.07 6.63 -13.64
CA THR A 236 20.36 6.82 -12.96
C THR A 236 20.30 6.36 -11.52
N VAL A 237 21.47 6.10 -10.95
CA VAL A 237 21.63 5.75 -9.54
C VAL A 237 22.52 6.80 -8.88
N ALA A 238 22.15 7.21 -7.67
CA ALA A 238 22.90 8.16 -6.88
C ALA A 238 23.16 7.61 -5.47
N ARG A 239 24.32 7.96 -4.93
CA ARG A 239 24.65 7.73 -3.52
C ARG A 239 24.43 9.02 -2.72
N LEU A 240 23.64 8.95 -1.66
CA LEU A 240 23.52 10.00 -0.65
C LEU A 240 24.82 10.11 0.16
N LYS A 241 25.17 11.33 0.55
CA LYS A 241 26.41 11.63 1.28
C LYS A 241 26.16 11.80 2.76
#